data_AF-A0A3D4D782-F1
#
_entry.id   AF-A0A3D4D782-F1
#
_cell.length_a   1.000
_cell.length_b   1.000
_cell.length_c   1.000
_cell.angle_alpha   90.00
_cell.angle_beta   90.00
_cell.angle_gamma   90.00
#
_symmetry.space_group_name_H-M   'P 1'
#
loop_
_entity.id
_entity.type
_entity.pdbx_description
1 polymer ?
#
loop_
_entity_poly.entity_id
_entity_poly.type
_entity_poly.pdbx_seq_one_letter_code
_entity_poly.pdbx_strand_id
1 'polypeptide(L)'
;MQLLRQYRAWQNAERLRLGEYYREQGFLFAQDDGKPIHPDSVTGWMSKFSKRRGLPHINPHAFRHTMASILYFNSADSVSISKRLGHAQVSTTANIYAHVMESADRKNADILADVFLKKA
;
A
#
# COMPACT_ATOMS: atom_id res chain seq x y z
N MET A 1 5.95 -7.91 -11.00
CA MET A 1 5.34 -9.09 -11.68
C MET A 1 6.04 -10.42 -11.36
N GLN A 2 7.36 -10.48 -11.16
CA GLN A 2 8.06 -11.74 -10.83
C GLN A 2 7.54 -12.42 -9.55
N LEU A 3 7.32 -11.65 -8.48
CA LEU A 3 6.84 -12.18 -7.20
C LEU A 3 5.46 -12.85 -7.33
N LEU A 4 4.55 -12.28 -8.12
CA LEU A 4 3.22 -12.86 -8.37
C LEU A 4 3.32 -14.16 -9.17
N ARG A 5 4.27 -14.27 -10.10
CA ARG A 5 4.52 -15.52 -10.84
C ARG A 5 5.06 -16.62 -9.92
N GLN A 6 6.02 -16.27 -9.04
CA GLN A 6 6.53 -17.19 -8.03
C GLN A 6 5.43 -17.65 -7.08
N TYR A 7 4.61 -16.72 -6.61
CA TYR A 7 3.47 -17.01 -5.75
C TYR A 7 2.46 -17.93 -6.44
N ARG A 8 2.15 -17.69 -7.72
CA ARG A 8 1.26 -18.55 -8.50
C ARG A 8 1.82 -19.96 -8.68
N ALA A 9 3.12 -20.09 -8.93
CA ALA A 9 3.77 -21.39 -9.04
C ALA A 9 3.71 -22.16 -7.72
N TRP A 10 4.00 -21.50 -6.60
CA TRP A 10 3.85 -22.06 -5.26
C TRP A 10 2.40 -22.47 -4.96
N GLN A 11 1.42 -21.62 -5.27
CA GLN A 11 0.00 -21.90 -5.06
C GLN A 11 -0.46 -23.12 -5.88
N ASN A 12 0.01 -23.27 -7.12
CA ASN A 12 -0.29 -24.43 -7.95
C ASN A 12 0.30 -25.73 -7.38
N ALA A 13 1.53 -25.67 -6.86
CA ALA A 13 2.14 -26.83 -6.19
C ALA A 13 1.36 -27.21 -4.92
N GLU A 14 0.93 -26.23 -4.14
CA GLU A 14 0.17 -26.44 -2.92
C GLU A 14 -1.21 -27.05 -3.19
N ARG A 15 -1.88 -26.61 -4.26
CA ARG A 15 -3.14 -27.20 -4.75
C ARG A 15 -2.99 -28.67 -5.09
N LEU A 16 -1.94 -29.02 -5.82
CA LEU A 16 -1.65 -30.42 -6.16
C LEU A 16 -1.37 -31.25 -4.90
N ARG A 17 -0.65 -30.67 -3.93
CA ARG A 17 -0.33 -31.33 -2.65
C ARG A 17 -1.58 -31.59 -1.80
N LEU A 18 -2.52 -30.66 -1.77
CA LEU A 18 -3.74 -30.72 -0.97
C LEU A 18 -4.84 -31.57 -1.61
N GLY A 19 -4.80 -31.76 -2.93
CA GLY A 19 -5.74 -32.60 -3.67
C GLY A 19 -7.18 -32.20 -3.42
N GLU A 20 -8.03 -33.16 -3.06
CA GLU A 20 -9.46 -32.96 -2.84
C GLU A 20 -9.80 -32.03 -1.66
N TYR A 21 -8.85 -31.80 -0.75
CA TYR A 21 -9.05 -30.86 0.35
C TYR A 21 -9.16 -29.41 -0.14
N TYR A 22 -8.45 -29.07 -1.22
CA TYR A 22 -8.46 -27.74 -1.78
C TYR A 22 -9.65 -27.53 -2.71
N ARG A 23 -10.53 -26.56 -2.40
CA ARG A 23 -11.67 -26.20 -3.26
C ARG A 23 -11.37 -24.94 -4.06
N GLU A 24 -11.26 -25.09 -5.38
CA GLU A 24 -11.03 -23.98 -6.31
C GLU A 24 -12.19 -22.95 -6.26
N GLN A 25 -11.94 -21.78 -5.67
CA GLN A 25 -12.90 -20.67 -5.58
C GLN A 25 -12.42 -19.39 -6.28
N GLY A 26 -11.24 -19.42 -6.93
CA GLY A 26 -10.72 -18.31 -7.72
C GLY A 26 -10.06 -17.16 -6.94
N PHE A 27 -9.88 -17.28 -5.62
CA PHE A 27 -9.19 -16.26 -4.83
C PHE A 27 -7.67 -16.27 -5.09
N LEU A 28 -7.09 -15.09 -5.30
CA LEU A 28 -5.63 -14.94 -5.40
C LEU A 28 -4.96 -15.33 -4.08
N PHE A 29 -5.43 -14.76 -2.97
CA PHE A 29 -4.97 -15.10 -1.62
C PHE A 29 -6.00 -16.02 -0.96
N ALA A 30 -5.69 -17.30 -0.96
CA ALA A 30 -6.56 -18.34 -0.42
C ALA A 30 -5.91 -19.06 0.77
N GLN A 31 -6.75 -19.61 1.64
CA GLN A 31 -6.38 -20.60 2.64
C GLN A 31 -6.19 -21.97 1.97
N ASP A 32 -5.74 -22.96 2.75
CA ASP A 32 -5.48 -24.32 2.26
C ASP A 32 -6.76 -25.04 1.79
N ASP A 33 -7.94 -24.64 2.26
CA ASP A 33 -9.23 -25.16 1.76
C ASP A 33 -9.77 -24.37 0.55
N GLY A 34 -9.03 -23.37 0.07
CA GLY A 34 -9.39 -22.51 -1.05
C GLY A 34 -10.32 -21.35 -0.71
N LYS A 35 -10.75 -21.18 0.54
CA LYS A 35 -11.50 -20.00 1.00
C LYS A 35 -10.61 -18.75 0.99
N PRO A 36 -11.18 -17.53 0.95
CA PRO A 36 -10.37 -16.32 1.06
C PRO A 36 -9.66 -16.26 2.41
N ILE A 37 -8.45 -15.71 2.44
CA ILE A 37 -7.77 -15.44 3.71
C ILE A 37 -8.59 -14.45 4.55
N HIS A 38 -8.61 -14.65 5.87
CA HIS A 38 -9.21 -13.66 6.77
C HIS A 38 -8.38 -12.36 6.72
N PRO A 39 -9.01 -11.16 6.70
CA PRO A 39 -8.29 -9.89 6.69
C PRO A 39 -7.25 -9.77 7.82
N ASP A 40 -7.60 -10.26 9.02
CA ASP A 40 -6.71 -10.22 10.18
C ASP A 40 -5.52 -11.19 10.10
N SER A 41 -5.52 -12.15 9.18
CA SER A 41 -4.40 -13.08 9.03
C SER A 41 -3.09 -12.33 8.74
N VAL A 42 -3.15 -11.29 7.90
CA VAL A 42 -1.99 -10.46 7.57
C VAL A 42 -1.57 -9.62 8.78
N THR A 43 -2.54 -9.01 9.48
CA THR A 43 -2.31 -8.22 10.70
C THR A 43 -1.62 -9.05 11.78
N GLY A 44 -2.14 -10.25 12.05
CA GLY A 44 -1.59 -11.18 13.02
C GLY A 44 -0.19 -11.67 12.63
N TRP A 45 0.02 -11.99 11.35
CA TRP A 45 1.34 -12.39 10.85
C TRP A 45 2.37 -11.28 11.02
N MET A 46 2.04 -10.04 10.66
CA MET A 46 2.94 -8.88 10.79
C MET A 46 3.28 -8.57 12.23
N SER A 47 2.29 -8.60 13.13
CA SER A 47 2.53 -8.41 14.57
C SER A 47 3.52 -9.45 15.12
N LYS A 48 3.35 -10.73 14.76
CA LYS A 48 4.28 -11.79 15.13
C LYS A 48 5.65 -11.58 14.46
N PHE A 49 5.69 -11.19 13.19
CA PHE A 49 6.91 -10.95 12.44
C PHE A 49 7.76 -9.84 13.07
N SER A 50 7.15 -8.68 13.38
CA SER A 50 7.84 -7.57 14.03
C SER A 50 8.47 -7.98 15.36
N LYS A 51 7.71 -8.67 16.21
CA LYS A 51 8.20 -9.18 17.50
C LYS A 51 9.39 -10.14 17.33
N ARG A 52 9.28 -11.11 16.40
CA ARG A 52 10.37 -12.08 16.12
C ARG A 52 11.65 -11.43 15.58
N ARG A 53 11.56 -10.22 15.02
CA ARG A 53 12.70 -9.52 14.42
C ARG A 53 13.15 -8.30 15.22
N GLY A 54 12.59 -8.06 16.41
CA GLY A 54 12.92 -6.89 17.23
C GLY A 54 12.55 -5.56 16.58
N LEU A 55 11.56 -5.55 15.67
CA LEU A 55 11.09 -4.35 15.00
C LEU A 55 9.96 -3.68 15.80
N PRO A 56 9.77 -2.37 15.66
CA PRO A 56 8.56 -1.69 16.11
C PRO A 56 7.30 -2.38 15.58
N HIS A 57 6.16 -2.16 16.24
CA HIS A 57 4.90 -2.72 15.76
C HIS A 57 4.59 -2.21 14.34
N ILE A 58 4.42 -3.12 13.38
CA ILE A 58 4.08 -2.78 12.00
C ILE A 58 2.64 -3.23 11.74
N ASN A 59 1.80 -2.27 11.33
CA ASN A 59 0.42 -2.50 10.91
C ASN A 59 0.35 -2.52 9.36
N PRO A 60 -0.35 -3.48 8.72
CA PRO A 60 -0.58 -3.46 7.28
C PRO A 60 -1.10 -2.12 6.73
N HIS A 61 -1.96 -1.42 7.48
CA HIS A 61 -2.50 -0.12 7.10
C HIS A 61 -1.42 0.98 7.02
N ALA A 62 -0.32 0.84 7.76
CA ALA A 62 0.80 1.78 7.67
C ALA A 62 1.42 1.79 6.26
N PHE A 63 1.44 0.66 5.55
CA PHE A 63 1.93 0.62 4.18
C PHE A 63 1.07 1.42 3.20
N ARG A 64 -0.25 1.48 3.44
CA ARG A 64 -1.15 2.34 2.68
C ARG A 64 -0.82 3.81 2.91
N HIS A 65 -0.52 4.19 4.16
CA HIS A 65 -0.04 5.53 4.47
C HIS A 65 1.28 5.85 3.80
N THR A 66 2.25 4.94 3.88
CA THR A 66 3.55 5.10 3.20
C THR A 66 3.37 5.29 1.69
N MET A 67 2.49 4.52 1.03
CA MET A 67 2.21 4.69 -0.40
C MET A 67 1.71 6.11 -0.71
N ALA A 68 0.76 6.61 0.06
CA ALA A 68 0.19 7.93 -0.16
C ALA A 68 1.22 9.04 0.09
N SER A 69 2.00 8.96 1.17
CA SER A 69 3.09 9.90 1.45
C SER A 69 4.12 9.94 0.31
N ILE A 70 4.51 8.77 -0.21
CA ILE A 70 5.42 8.69 -1.36
C ILE A 70 4.81 9.36 -2.59
N LEU A 71 3.53 9.13 -2.88
CA LEU A 71 2.87 9.73 -4.04
C LEU A 71 2.75 11.25 -3.92
N TYR A 72 2.41 11.76 -2.73
CA TYR A 72 2.40 13.20 -2.47
C TYR A 72 3.78 13.82 -2.60
N PHE A 73 4.81 13.16 -2.07
CA PHE A 73 6.19 13.62 -2.19
C PHE A 73 6.67 13.69 -3.65
N ASN A 74 6.14 12.83 -4.51
CA ASN A 74 6.40 12.82 -5.95
C ASN A 74 5.40 13.67 -6.74
N SER A 75 4.72 14.62 -6.08
CA SER A 75 3.79 15.59 -6.69
C SER A 75 2.62 14.97 -7.47
N ALA A 76 2.20 13.76 -7.14
CA ALA A 76 0.95 13.21 -7.69
C ALA A 76 -0.26 13.96 -7.12
N ASP A 77 -1.29 14.16 -7.94
CA ASP A 77 -2.45 14.94 -7.53
C ASP A 77 -3.36 14.16 -6.55
N SER A 78 -4.04 14.89 -5.67
CA SER A 78 -4.91 14.32 -4.63
C SER A 78 -6.05 13.47 -5.19
N VAL A 79 -6.56 13.75 -6.38
CA VAL A 79 -7.65 12.99 -6.99
C VAL A 79 -7.15 11.61 -7.41
N SER A 80 -6.00 11.55 -8.10
CA SER A 80 -5.35 10.30 -8.50
C SER A 80 -4.94 9.45 -7.30
N ILE A 81 -4.36 10.08 -6.26
CA ILE A 81 -4.01 9.37 -5.02
C ILE A 81 -5.28 8.82 -4.35
N SER A 82 -6.31 9.65 -4.19
CA SER A 82 -7.58 9.24 -3.57
C SER A 82 -8.25 8.10 -4.32
N LYS A 83 -8.27 8.16 -5.66
CA LYS A 83 -8.81 7.09 -6.52
C LYS A 83 -8.02 5.79 -6.38
N ARG A 84 -6.68 5.87 -6.33
CA ARG A 84 -5.81 4.70 -6.13
C ARG A 84 -5.98 4.08 -4.75
N LEU A 85 -6.21 4.91 -3.75
CA LEU A 85 -6.54 4.48 -2.40
C LEU A 85 -7.97 3.92 -2.34
N GLY A 86 -8.90 4.39 -3.16
CA GLY A 86 -10.31 4.01 -3.09
C GLY A 86 -11.04 4.73 -1.96
N HIS A 87 -10.66 5.96 -1.62
CA HIS A 87 -11.45 6.79 -0.71
C HIS A 87 -12.68 7.36 -1.44
N ALA A 88 -13.84 7.31 -0.78
CA ALA A 88 -15.09 7.85 -1.32
C ALA A 88 -15.05 9.38 -1.48
N GLN A 89 -14.24 10.06 -0.67
CA GLN A 89 -14.07 11.51 -0.69
C GLN A 89 -12.57 11.86 -0.81
N VAL A 90 -12.23 12.77 -1.73
CA VAL A 90 -10.85 13.23 -1.94
C VAL A 90 -10.32 13.96 -0.70
N SER A 91 -11.20 14.68 0.00
CA SER A 91 -10.88 15.40 1.24
C SER A 91 -10.33 14.48 2.33
N THR A 92 -10.76 13.23 2.42
CA THR A 92 -10.18 12.25 3.36
C THR A 92 -8.69 12.08 3.12
N THR A 93 -8.28 11.98 1.85
CA THR A 93 -6.86 11.88 1.49
C THR A 93 -6.13 13.19 1.79
N ALA A 94 -6.65 14.32 1.30
CA ALA A 94 -6.00 15.62 1.47
C ALA A 94 -5.80 15.99 2.95
N ASN A 95 -6.80 15.74 3.80
CA ASN A 95 -6.71 16.05 5.23
C ASN A 95 -5.69 15.18 5.96
N ILE A 96 -5.56 13.89 5.61
CA ILE A 96 -4.61 12.98 6.25
C ILE A 96 -3.16 13.35 5.89
N TYR A 97 -2.90 13.86 4.68
CA TYR A 97 -1.55 14.16 4.20
C TYR A 97 -1.25 15.65 4.03
N ALA A 98 -2.05 16.53 4.65
CA ALA A 98 -1.90 17.98 4.57
C ALA A 98 -0.47 18.46 4.91
N HIS A 99 0.19 17.84 5.89
CA HIS A 99 1.58 18.16 6.26
C HIS A 99 2.60 17.90 5.13
N VAL A 100 2.39 16.84 4.33
CA VAL A 100 3.25 16.55 3.17
C VAL A 100 3.00 17.60 2.09
N MET A 101 1.74 18.00 1.91
CA MET A 101 1.38 19.06 0.95
C MET A 101 1.96 20.42 1.35
N GLU A 102 1.99 20.76 2.64
CA GLU A 102 2.62 22.00 3.13
C GLU A 102 4.11 22.07 2.79
N SER A 103 4.82 20.94 2.92
CA SER A 103 6.23 20.87 2.52
C SER A 103 6.42 21.02 1.00
N ALA A 104 5.49 20.49 0.20
CA ALA A 104 5.49 20.66 -1.24
C ALA A 104 5.15 22.10 -1.66
N ASP A 105 4.22 22.75 -0.96
CA ASP A 105 3.83 24.13 -1.19
C ASP A 105 4.99 25.09 -0.93
N ARG A 106 5.74 24.89 0.15
CA ARG A 106 6.97 25.66 0.42
C ARG A 106 7.97 25.57 -0.72
N LYS A 107 8.20 24.36 -1.24
CA LYS A 107 9.07 24.15 -2.41
C LYS A 107 8.53 24.86 -3.67
N ASN A 108 7.22 24.88 -3.86
CA ASN A 108 6.60 25.61 -4.97
C ASN A 108 6.76 27.12 -4.82
N ALA A 109 6.63 27.65 -3.61
CA ALA A 109 6.89 29.05 -3.30
C ALA A 109 8.34 29.43 -3.60
N ASP A 110 9.31 28.58 -3.24
CA ASP A 110 10.73 28.78 -3.58
C ASP A 110 10.96 28.78 -5.10
N ILE A 111 10.34 27.85 -5.84
CA ILE A 111 10.41 27.82 -7.31
C ILE A 111 9.83 29.11 -7.91
N LEU A 112 8.68 29.57 -7.41
CA LEU A 112 8.06 30.82 -7.84
C LEU A 112 8.98 32.01 -7.55
N ALA A 113 9.55 32.09 -6.34
CA ALA A 113 10.51 33.12 -5.98
C ALA A 113 11.71 33.10 -6.94
N ASP A 114 12.27 31.93 -7.24
CA ASP A 114 13.36 31.77 -8.21
C ASP A 114 12.98 32.29 -9.61
N VAL A 115 11.77 31.98 -10.08
CA VAL A 115 11.29 32.41 -11.41
C VAL A 115 11.05 33.93 -11.44
N PHE A 116 10.45 34.50 -10.39
CA PHE A 116 10.18 35.93 -10.31
C PHE A 116 11.46 36.76 -10.10
N LEU A 117 12.42 36.24 -9.33
CA LEU A 117 13.65 36.93 -8.97
C LEU A 117 14.79 36.72 -9.98
N LYS A 118 14.71 35.71 -10.86
CA LYS A 118 15.66 35.52 -11.98
C LYS A 118 15.49 36.51 -13.15
N LYS A 119 14.59 37.50 -13.03
CA LYS A 119 14.58 38.68 -13.91
C LYS A 119 14.76 39.96 -13.08
N ALA A 120 16.02 40.25 -12.77
CA ALA A 120 16.58 41.59 -12.61
C ALA A 120 18.04 41.54 -13.04
#